data_AF-A0A6G9FI00-F1
#
_entry.id   AF-A0A6G9FI00-F1
#
_cell.length_a   1.000
_cell.length_b   1.000
_cell.length_c   1.000
_cell.angle_alpha   90.00
_cell.angle_beta   90.00
_cell.angle_gamma   90.00
#
_symmetry.space_group_name_H-M   'P 1'
#
loop_
_entity.id
_entity.type
_entity.pdbx_description
1 polymer ?
#
loop_
_entity_poly.entity_id
_entity_poly.type
_entity_poly.pdbx_seq_one_letter_code
_entity_poly.pdbx_strand_id
1 'polypeptide(L)'
;MLESAWQKSSYCGEGDACVNVTADTTGVRLTESSDPDGHILHTTPYAFASLICSLKDGTPSPDIAVTRTADGLVRIGAVVTTTAEKWDAFVLGVRAGEFDHFGQGVRSLVRQT
;
A
#
# COMPACT_ATOMS: atom_id res chain seq x y z
N MET A 1 14.50 -4.70 -18.33
CA MET A 1 14.51 -4.33 -16.91
C MET A 1 13.05 -4.09 -16.55
N LEU A 2 12.34 -5.12 -16.08
CA LEU A 2 10.95 -4.97 -15.67
C LEU A 2 10.99 -4.31 -14.29
N GLU A 3 11.10 -2.98 -14.25
CA GLU A 3 10.85 -2.26 -13.02
C GLU A 3 9.38 -2.53 -12.64
N SER A 4 9.14 -3.07 -11.46
CA SER A 4 7.77 -3.25 -10.97
C SER A 4 7.15 -1.85 -10.82
N ALA A 5 6.35 -1.44 -11.81
CA ALA A 5 5.77 -0.10 -11.86
C ALA A 5 5.01 0.18 -10.56
N TRP A 6 5.48 1.15 -9.79
CA TRP A 6 4.78 1.62 -8.60
C TRP A 6 3.41 2.17 -9.01
N GLN A 7 2.38 1.75 -8.29
CA GLN A 7 1.01 2.20 -8.46
C GLN A 7 0.62 3.13 -7.32
N LYS A 8 0.05 4.28 -7.67
CA LYS A 8 -0.67 5.17 -6.76
C LYS A 8 -2.17 5.09 -6.98
N SER A 9 -2.97 5.62 -6.05
CA SER A 9 -4.42 5.67 -6.22
C SER A 9 -4.83 6.71 -7.27
N SER A 10 -5.93 6.48 -8.00
CA SER A 10 -6.50 7.50 -8.90
C SER A 10 -7.09 8.70 -8.16
N TYR A 11 -7.38 8.56 -6.86
CA TYR A 11 -7.85 9.64 -5.99
C TYR A 11 -6.70 10.51 -5.46
N CYS A 12 -5.45 10.13 -5.73
CA CYS A 12 -4.28 10.96 -5.45
C CYS A 12 -4.30 12.18 -6.37
N GLY A 13 -4.37 13.39 -5.80
CA GLY A 13 -4.32 14.65 -6.55
C GLY A 13 -3.01 14.85 -7.33
N GLU A 14 -2.94 15.94 -8.10
CA GLU A 14 -1.74 16.31 -8.85
C GLU A 14 -0.56 16.57 -7.90
N GLY A 15 0.47 15.73 -7.97
CA GLY A 15 1.62 15.71 -7.08
C GLY A 15 2.23 14.32 -6.96
N ASP A 16 3.46 14.23 -6.45
CA ASP A 16 4.16 12.96 -6.28
C ASP A 16 3.78 12.25 -4.97
N ALA A 17 3.30 13.02 -4.00
CA ALA A 17 3.27 12.65 -2.60
C ALA A 17 2.07 11.78 -2.22
N CYS A 18 2.05 10.51 -2.63
CA CYS A 18 1.00 9.55 -2.28
C CYS A 18 1.58 8.21 -1.85
N VAL A 19 0.75 7.39 -1.19
CA VAL A 19 1.10 6.00 -0.92
C VAL A 19 1.21 5.26 -2.26
N ASN A 20 2.39 4.73 -2.50
CA ASN A 20 2.75 3.96 -3.68
C ASN A 20 2.89 2.49 -3.30
N VAL A 21 2.37 1.60 -4.14
CA VAL A 21 2.39 0.15 -3.93
C VAL A 21 3.01 -0.53 -5.15
N THR A 22 3.86 -1.52 -4.91
CA THR A 22 4.37 -2.39 -5.96
C THR A 22 4.47 -3.81 -5.45
N ALA A 23 4.55 -4.78 -6.35
CA ALA A 23 4.81 -6.17 -5.99
C ALA A 23 5.78 -6.84 -6.96
N ASP A 24 6.48 -7.83 -6.46
CA ASP A 24 7.25 -8.78 -7.26
C ASP A 24 7.22 -10.17 -6.62
N THR A 25 8.13 -11.05 -7.03
CA THR A 25 8.23 -12.42 -6.54
C THR A 25 8.55 -12.52 -5.04
N THR A 26 9.04 -11.45 -4.42
CA THR A 26 9.44 -11.40 -3.01
C THR A 26 8.35 -10.86 -2.08
N GLY A 27 7.32 -10.20 -2.62
CA GLY A 27 6.18 -9.70 -1.84
C GLY A 27 5.63 -8.38 -2.36
N VAL A 28 4.94 -7.67 -1.46
CA VAL A 28 4.36 -6.34 -1.69
C VAL A 28 5.22 -5.30 -0.97
N ARG A 29 5.43 -4.16 -1.60
CA ARG A 29 6.11 -3.01 -1.01
C ARG A 29 5.22 -1.79 -1.02
N LEU A 30 5.28 -1.02 0.06
CA LEU A 30 4.62 0.27 0.19
C LEU A 30 5.66 1.34 0.50
N THR A 31 5.48 2.52 -0.06
CA THR A 31 6.27 3.72 0.27
C THR A 31 5.41 4.95 0.08
N GLU A 32 5.86 6.09 0.57
CA GLU A 32 5.28 7.40 0.26
C GLU A 32 6.42 8.26 -0.26
N SER A 33 6.25 8.90 -1.42
CA SER A 33 7.41 9.50 -2.12
C SER A 33 7.94 10.79 -1.47
N SER A 34 7.20 11.38 -0.54
CA SER A 34 7.63 12.49 0.30
C SER A 34 8.03 12.04 1.70
N ASP A 35 8.12 10.73 1.95
CA ASP A 35 8.73 10.18 3.16
C ASP A 35 10.21 10.61 3.12
N PRO A 36 10.64 11.51 4.02
CA PRO A 36 11.96 12.14 3.93
C PRO A 36 13.10 11.15 4.14
N ASP A 37 12.80 10.02 4.78
CA ASP A 37 13.74 8.93 5.04
C ASP A 37 13.71 7.86 3.93
N GLY A 38 12.82 8.00 2.95
CA GLY A 38 12.68 7.09 1.81
C GLY A 38 12.30 5.67 2.26
N HIS A 39 11.54 5.55 3.34
CA HIS A 39 11.21 4.25 3.91
C HIS A 39 10.32 3.42 2.98
N ILE A 40 10.65 2.13 2.88
CA ILE A 40 9.86 1.15 2.14
C ILE A 40 9.44 0.06 3.12
N LEU A 41 8.13 -0.07 3.32
CA LEU A 41 7.56 -1.21 4.02
C LEU A 41 7.55 -2.42 3.09
N HIS A 42 8.24 -3.48 3.47
CA HIS A 42 8.14 -4.79 2.83
C HIS A 42 7.11 -5.64 3.57
N THR A 43 6.20 -6.27 2.84
CA THR A 43 5.17 -7.14 3.41
C THR A 43 4.82 -8.30 2.47
N THR A 44 4.01 -9.23 2.94
CA THR A 44 3.53 -10.35 2.13
C THR A 44 2.22 -9.98 1.41
N PRO A 45 1.88 -10.65 0.30
CA PRO A 45 0.56 -10.50 -0.33
C PRO A 45 -0.59 -10.79 0.64
N TYR A 46 -0.42 -11.76 1.54
CA TYR A 46 -1.41 -12.10 2.56
C TYR A 46 -1.65 -10.93 3.54
N ALA A 47 -0.58 -10.39 4.12
CA ALA A 47 -0.69 -9.27 5.06
C ALA A 47 -1.23 -8.01 4.38
N PHE A 48 -0.87 -7.78 3.10
CA PHE A 48 -1.46 -6.70 2.32
C PHE A 48 -2.95 -6.91 2.04
N ALA A 49 -3.37 -8.13 1.67
CA ALA A 49 -4.79 -8.45 1.49
C ALA A 49 -5.61 -8.25 2.77
N SER A 50 -5.04 -8.62 3.92
CA SER A 50 -5.61 -8.38 5.25
C SER A 50 -5.80 -6.89 5.53
N LEU A 51 -4.80 -6.05 5.20
CA LEU A 51 -4.93 -4.59 5.26
C LEU A 51 -6.06 -4.08 4.37
N ILE A 52 -6.11 -4.52 3.11
CA ILE A 52 -7.15 -4.13 2.14
C ILE A 52 -8.55 -4.46 2.65
N CYS A 53 -8.78 -5.67 3.15
CA CYS A 53 -10.07 -6.08 3.73
C CYS A 53 -10.45 -5.16 4.89
N SER A 54 -9.52 -4.95 5.81
CA SER A 54 -9.76 -4.13 7.00
C SER A 54 -10.10 -2.68 6.65
N LEU A 55 -9.45 -2.09 5.64
CA LEU A 55 -9.74 -0.73 5.17
C LEU A 55 -11.10 -0.60 4.46
N LYS A 56 -11.53 -1.65 3.77
CA LYS A 56 -12.87 -1.73 3.17
C LYS A 56 -13.95 -1.79 4.26
N ASP A 57 -13.71 -2.57 5.31
CA ASP A 57 -14.64 -2.74 6.44
C ASP A 57 -14.54 -1.62 7.49
N GLY A 58 -13.51 -0.78 7.45
CA GLY A 58 -13.26 0.26 8.45
C GLY A 58 -12.75 -0.27 9.79
N THR A 59 -12.07 -1.42 9.78
CA THR A 59 -11.51 -2.10 10.95
C THR A 59 -9.98 -2.03 10.96
N PRO A 60 -9.32 -2.25 12.11
CA PRO A 60 -7.86 -2.37 12.15
C PRO A 60 -7.39 -3.69 11.55
N SER A 61 -6.32 -3.65 10.75
CA SER A 61 -5.68 -4.85 10.23
C SER A 61 -4.88 -5.58 11.32
N PRO A 62 -4.99 -6.92 11.41
CA PRO A 62 -4.19 -7.72 12.34
C PRO A 62 -2.70 -7.81 11.96
N ASP A 63 -2.37 -7.63 10.68
CA ASP A 63 -1.01 -7.87 10.16
C ASP A 63 -0.20 -6.60 9.91
N ILE A 64 -0.86 -5.51 9.50
CA ILE A 64 -0.20 -4.23 9.21
C ILE A 64 -0.83 -3.14 10.08
N ALA A 65 -0.11 -2.72 11.11
CA ALA A 65 -0.55 -1.63 11.96
C ALA A 65 -0.61 -0.31 11.18
N VAL A 66 -1.75 0.38 11.28
CA VAL A 66 -1.93 1.76 10.81
C VAL A 66 -2.22 2.61 12.03
N THR A 67 -1.40 3.63 12.29
CA THR A 67 -1.53 4.47 13.48
C THR A 67 -1.55 5.93 13.09
N ARG A 68 -2.55 6.68 13.58
CA ARG A 68 -2.55 8.15 13.50
C ARG A 68 -1.72 8.73 14.63
N THR A 69 -0.82 9.65 14.31
CA THR A 69 0.05 10.32 15.29
C THR A 69 -0.60 11.62 15.79
N ALA A 70 -0.07 12.17 16.89
CA ALA A 70 -0.59 13.41 17.49
C ALA A 70 -0.41 14.62 16.57
N ASP A 71 0.61 14.58 15.71
CA ASP A 71 0.94 15.57 14.68
C ASP A 71 0.08 15.46 13.41
N GLY A 72 -0.89 14.53 13.36
CA GLY A 72 -1.83 14.41 12.24
C GLY A 72 -1.29 13.59 11.06
N LEU A 73 -0.17 12.89 11.23
CA LEU A 73 0.35 11.94 10.25
C LEU A 73 -0.23 10.54 10.46
N VAL A 74 -0.02 9.67 9.48
CA VAL A 74 -0.38 8.26 9.50
C VAL A 74 0.90 7.44 9.30
N ARG A 75 1.15 6.50 10.21
CA ARG A 75 2.26 5.54 10.11
C ARG A 75 1.72 4.18 9.70
N ILE A 76 2.32 3.61 8.66
CA ILE A 76 1.97 2.29 8.11
C ILE A 76 3.12 1.32 8.43
N GLY A 77 2.81 0.23 9.13
CA GLY A 77 3.82 -0.74 9.57
C GLY A 77 4.92 -0.13 10.45
N ALA A 78 4.62 0.99 11.11
CA ALA A 78 5.55 1.83 11.88
C ALA A 78 6.75 2.41 11.10
N VAL A 79 6.85 2.25 9.78
CA VAL A 79 8.03 2.71 9.01
C VAL A 79 7.67 3.74 7.95
N VAL A 80 6.60 3.56 7.19
CA VAL A 80 6.18 4.53 6.18
C VAL A 80 5.32 5.59 6.84
N THR A 81 5.65 6.86 6.60
CA THR A 81 4.88 8.00 7.10
C THR A 81 4.17 8.71 5.96
N THR A 82 2.89 9.05 6.16
CA THR A 82 2.11 9.83 5.20
C THR A 82 1.19 10.81 5.93
N THR A 83 0.54 11.73 5.21
CA THR A 83 -0.45 12.64 5.81
C THR A 83 -1.83 11.98 5.85
N ALA A 84 -2.72 12.48 6.70
CA ALA A 84 -4.10 12.00 6.75
C ALA A 84 -4.81 12.11 5.38
N GLU A 85 -4.66 13.24 4.68
CA GLU A 85 -5.27 13.47 3.36
C GLU A 85 -4.83 12.41 2.32
N LYS A 86 -3.53 12.14 2.24
CA LYS A 86 -2.96 11.16 1.32
C LYS A 86 -3.37 9.74 1.68
N TRP A 87 -3.46 9.46 2.98
CA TRP A 87 -3.98 8.20 3.47
C TRP A 87 -5.45 8.00 3.08
N ASP A 88 -6.30 9.03 3.24
CA ASP A 88 -7.70 8.97 2.85
C ASP A 88 -7.86 8.73 1.33
N ALA A 89 -7.01 9.35 0.49
CA ALA A 89 -6.96 9.06 -0.94
C ALA A 89 -6.58 7.59 -1.23
N PHE A 90 -5.59 7.06 -0.53
CA PHE A 90 -5.25 5.63 -0.62
C PHE A 90 -6.43 4.74 -0.22
N VAL A 91 -7.13 5.05 0.88
CA VAL A 91 -8.31 4.30 1.34
C VAL A 91 -9.45 4.36 0.32
N LEU A 92 -9.66 5.48 -0.37
CA LEU A 92 -10.63 5.58 -1.47
C LEU A 92 -10.26 4.64 -2.62
N GLY A 93 -9.00 4.62 -3.04
CA GLY A 93 -8.50 3.68 -4.05
C GLY A 93 -8.66 2.21 -3.65
N VAL A 94 -8.38 1.89 -2.39
CA VAL A 94 -8.62 0.56 -1.81
C VAL A 94 -10.10 0.17 -1.89
N ARG A 95 -11.01 1.09 -1.53
CA ARG A 95 -12.46 0.86 -1.62
C ARG A 95 -12.96 0.73 -3.05
N ALA A 96 -12.31 1.41 -4.00
CA ALA A 96 -12.56 1.26 -5.43
C ALA A 96 -11.96 -0.03 -6.05
N GLY A 97 -11.19 -0.80 -5.27
CA GLY A 97 -10.60 -2.07 -5.69
C GLY A 97 -9.29 -1.94 -6.48
N GLU A 98 -8.68 -0.75 -6.53
CA GLU A 98 -7.48 -0.48 -7.33
C GLU A 98 -6.29 -1.36 -6.94
N PHE A 99 -6.22 -1.79 -5.68
CA PHE A 99 -5.07 -2.50 -5.11
C PHE A 99 -5.33 -3.99 -4.86
N ASP A 100 -6.51 -4.53 -5.20
CA ASP A 100 -6.89 -5.91 -4.86
C ASP A 100 -5.94 -6.95 -5.46
N HIS A 101 -5.39 -6.67 -6.64
CA HIS A 101 -4.47 -7.56 -7.35
C HIS A 101 -3.12 -7.77 -6.64
N PHE A 102 -2.67 -6.84 -5.79
CA PHE A 102 -1.44 -7.01 -5.00
C PHE A 102 -1.60 -8.05 -3.87
N GLY A 103 -2.83 -8.29 -3.42
CA GLY A 103 -3.14 -9.29 -2.39
C GLY A 103 -3.27 -10.73 -2.90
N GLN A 104 -3.46 -10.91 -4.22
CA GLN A 104 -3.80 -12.22 -4.81
C GLN A 104 -2.60 -13.17 -5.00
N GLY A 105 -1.38 -12.72 -4.67
CA GLY A 105 -0.15 -13.49 -4.85
C GLY A 105 0.22 -13.69 -6.32
N VAL A 106 1.53 -13.80 -6.61
CA VAL A 106 2.03 -14.10 -7.96
C VAL A 106 1.70 -15.55 -8.35
N ARG A 107 0.45 -15.82 -8.73
CA ARG A 107 0.09 -17.02 -9.52
C ARG A 107 0.37 -16.74 -11.00
N SER A 108 1.64 -16.62 -11.37
CA SER A 108 2.09 -16.65 -12.77
C SER A 108 3.40 -17.43 -12.92
N LEU A 109 3.41 -18.68 -12.46
CA LEU A 109 4.40 -19.70 -12.86
C LEU A 109 3.74 -21.10 -12.86
N VAL A 110 2.66 -21.25 -13.63
CA VAL A 110 2.31 -22.55 -14.22
C VAL A 110 2.52 -22.45 -15.72
N ARG A 111 3.74 -22.87 -16.09
CA ARG A 111 4.27 -23.31 -17.38
C ARG A 111 3.31 -23.25 -18.58
N GLN A 112 3.67 -22.42 -19.56
CA GLN A 112 3.51 -22.78 -20.97
C GLN A 112 4.57 -23.86 -21.28
N THR A 113 4.16 -25.12 -21.31
CA THR A 113 4.89 -26.20 -22.00
C THR A 113 3.87 -27.17 -22.56
#